data_AF-A0A2M7NWM3-F1
#
_entry.id   AF-A0A2M7NWM3-F1
#
_cell.length_a   1.000
_cell.length_b   1.000
_cell.length_c   1.000
_cell.angle_alpha   90.00
_cell.angle_beta   90.00
_cell.angle_gamma   90.00
#
_symmetry.space_group_name_H-M   'P 1'
#
loop_
_entity.id
_entity.type
_entity.pdbx_description
1 polymer ?
#
loop_
_entity_poly.entity_id
_entity_poly.type
_entity_poly.pdbx_seq_one_letter_code
_entity_poly.pdbx_strand_id
1 'polypeptide(L)'
;MAGGELTLLSAMKKYIAMEKHSFHTPGHKAGRAFDRQFRNVIKNDLFSFDITATPFVDSIHDPSGPLLETARRISELYDVKKSFLLVNGSTTGNLAAFISLFRDGDSVLISRNSHKSVIGACILSGVYPVWMNPRVLKNGITCEVNSEQVDRYLSSFPEVKGVFVTSPTYHGIITDLEDIAKVCRKHKKLLIVDEAWGPHLFFSEDKTLSAVNYADCVIHSFHKLLPVFSQGSVMHIC
;
A
#
# COMPACT_ATOMS: atom_id res chain seq x y z
N MET A 1 11.23 5.20 -35.44
CA MET A 1 9.94 5.03 -34.76
C MET A 1 10.02 5.75 -33.42
N ALA A 2 9.11 6.69 -33.17
CA ALA A 2 9.13 7.56 -31.99
C ALA A 2 9.18 6.74 -30.68
N GLY A 3 10.03 7.15 -29.75
CA GLY A 3 10.27 6.49 -28.47
C GLY A 3 9.03 6.54 -27.56
N GLY A 4 8.12 5.60 -27.73
CA GLY A 4 6.99 5.42 -26.82
C GLY A 4 7.48 4.88 -25.48
N GLU A 5 7.16 5.60 -24.40
CA GLU A 5 7.47 5.21 -23.03
C GLU A 5 7.05 3.77 -22.70
N LEU A 6 7.93 3.02 -22.03
CA LEU A 6 7.65 1.65 -21.60
C LEU A 6 6.64 1.66 -20.44
N THR A 7 5.36 1.49 -20.75
CA THR A 7 4.32 1.25 -19.74
C THR A 7 3.94 -0.23 -19.67
N LEU A 8 3.48 -0.70 -18.52
CA LEU A 8 2.93 -2.06 -18.38
C LEU A 8 1.84 -2.33 -19.42
N LEU A 9 0.92 -1.38 -19.64
CA LEU A 9 -0.14 -1.51 -20.63
C LEU A 9 0.43 -1.67 -22.06
N SER A 10 1.45 -0.88 -22.42
CA SER A 10 2.09 -1.00 -23.74
C SER A 10 2.79 -2.35 -23.93
N ALA A 11 3.43 -2.86 -22.87
CA ALA A 11 4.09 -4.17 -22.88
C ALA A 11 3.08 -5.31 -23.03
N MET A 12 1.98 -5.26 -22.28
CA MET A 12 0.88 -6.23 -22.39
C MET A 12 0.23 -6.19 -23.78
N LYS A 13 -0.04 -5.01 -24.34
CA LYS A 13 -0.59 -4.88 -25.70
C LYS A 13 0.34 -5.47 -26.76
N LYS A 14 1.66 -5.20 -26.66
CA LYS A 14 2.66 -5.80 -27.55
C LYS A 14 2.69 -7.32 -27.42
N TYR A 15 2.60 -7.85 -26.20
CA TYR A 15 2.55 -9.29 -25.95
C TYR A 15 1.31 -9.94 -26.57
N ILE A 16 0.14 -9.33 -26.40
CA ILE A 16 -1.13 -9.80 -26.97
C ILE A 16 -1.08 -9.83 -28.50
N ALA A 17 -0.51 -8.78 -29.12
CA ALA A 17 -0.38 -8.66 -30.57
C ALA A 17 0.56 -9.70 -31.22
N MET A 18 1.35 -10.44 -30.43
CA MET A 18 2.17 -11.54 -30.95
C MET A 18 1.35 -12.81 -31.23
N GLU A 19 0.05 -12.82 -30.92
CA GLU A 19 -0.91 -13.91 -31.19
C GLU A 19 -0.40 -15.32 -30.82
N LYS A 20 0.29 -15.41 -29.67
CA LYS A 20 0.91 -16.67 -29.23
C LYS A 20 -0.13 -17.72 -28.86
N HIS A 21 0.07 -18.95 -29.32
CA HIS A 21 -0.62 -20.11 -28.76
C HIS A 21 0.03 -20.51 -27.43
N SER A 22 -0.56 -20.05 -26.31
CA SER A 22 -0.05 -20.38 -24.99
C SER A 22 -0.33 -21.84 -24.61
N PHE A 23 0.71 -22.67 -24.58
CA PHE A 23 0.69 -23.96 -23.89
C PHE A 23 0.99 -23.84 -22.39
N HIS A 24 1.23 -22.61 -21.89
CA HIS A 24 1.53 -22.30 -20.49
C HIS A 24 0.29 -21.83 -19.71
N THR A 25 0.44 -21.57 -18.41
CA THR A 25 -0.57 -20.85 -17.60
C THR A 25 -0.91 -19.47 -18.20
N PRO A 26 -2.09 -18.89 -17.87
CA PRO A 26 -3.20 -19.49 -17.12
C PRO A 26 -4.03 -20.50 -17.94
N GLY A 27 -4.75 -21.40 -17.24
CA GLY A 27 -5.49 -22.52 -17.85
C GLY A 27 -6.63 -22.11 -18.79
N HIS A 28 -7.17 -20.90 -18.66
CA HIS A 28 -8.27 -20.44 -19.52
C HIS A 28 -7.82 -20.09 -20.95
N LYS A 29 -6.51 -20.03 -21.23
CA LYS A 29 -5.91 -19.81 -22.57
C LYS A 29 -6.44 -18.55 -23.27
N ALA A 30 -6.31 -17.40 -22.61
CA ALA A 30 -6.89 -16.12 -23.07
C ALA A 30 -8.41 -16.20 -23.27
N GLY A 31 -9.08 -17.02 -22.45
CA GLY A 31 -10.53 -17.15 -22.38
C GLY A 31 -11.09 -18.28 -23.23
N ARG A 32 -10.31 -18.87 -24.15
CA ARG A 32 -10.75 -19.93 -25.06
C ARG A 32 -11.32 -21.17 -24.36
N ALA A 33 -10.85 -21.47 -23.15
CA ALA A 33 -11.35 -22.62 -22.39
C ALA A 33 -12.68 -22.34 -21.64
N PHE A 34 -13.13 -21.08 -21.58
CA PHE A 34 -14.41 -20.73 -20.98
C PHE A 34 -15.57 -20.92 -21.95
N ASP A 35 -16.73 -21.26 -21.39
CA ASP A 35 -17.98 -21.31 -22.13
C ASP A 35 -18.30 -19.95 -22.80
N ARG A 36 -18.98 -20.01 -23.95
CA ARG A 36 -19.30 -18.83 -24.75
C ARG A 36 -20.18 -17.84 -24.00
N GLN A 37 -21.13 -18.29 -23.18
CA GLN A 37 -21.99 -17.39 -22.41
C GLN A 37 -21.16 -16.56 -21.42
N PHE A 38 -20.23 -17.21 -20.71
CA PHE A 38 -19.33 -16.52 -19.78
C PHE A 38 -18.42 -15.50 -20.49
N ARG A 39 -17.87 -15.88 -21.64
CA ARG A 39 -17.06 -14.98 -22.50
C ARG A 39 -17.83 -13.77 -23.04
N ASN A 40 -19.13 -13.92 -23.28
CA ASN A 40 -19.94 -12.79 -23.76
C ASN A 40 -20.21 -11.79 -22.63
N VAL A 41 -20.30 -12.25 -21.38
CA VAL A 41 -20.47 -11.37 -20.20
C VAL A 41 -19.18 -10.62 -19.91
N ILE A 42 -18.06 -11.34 -19.81
CA ILE A 42 -16.74 -10.75 -19.61
C ILE A 42 -16.11 -10.55 -20.99
N LYS A 43 -16.27 -9.34 -21.56
CA LYS A 43 -15.74 -8.97 -22.88
C LYS A 43 -14.38 -9.63 -23.14
N ASN A 44 -14.25 -10.31 -24.30
CA ASN A 44 -13.11 -11.17 -24.63
C ASN A 44 -11.74 -10.54 -24.39
N ASP A 45 -11.60 -9.23 -24.54
CA ASP A 45 -10.33 -8.52 -24.39
C ASP A 45 -9.73 -8.67 -22.98
N LEU A 46 -10.55 -8.72 -21.92
CA LEU A 46 -10.04 -8.77 -20.55
C LEU A 46 -9.23 -10.05 -20.27
N PHE A 47 -9.67 -11.19 -20.82
CA PHE A 47 -8.96 -12.46 -20.66
C PHE A 47 -7.58 -12.46 -21.33
N SER A 48 -7.39 -11.66 -22.38
CA SER A 48 -6.09 -11.54 -23.05
C SER A 48 -5.06 -10.78 -22.20
N PHE A 49 -5.51 -9.98 -21.23
CA PHE A 49 -4.65 -9.28 -20.27
C PHE A 49 -4.30 -10.12 -19.04
N ASP A 50 -4.93 -11.28 -18.82
CA ASP A 50 -4.50 -12.23 -17.78
C ASP A 50 -3.28 -13.03 -18.28
N ILE A 51 -2.11 -12.41 -18.12
CA ILE A 51 -0.82 -12.90 -18.59
C ILE A 51 -0.01 -13.28 -17.35
N THR A 52 0.45 -14.54 -17.30
CA THR A 52 1.40 -14.98 -16.27
C THR A 52 2.75 -14.29 -16.41
N ALA A 53 3.65 -14.44 -15.44
CA ALA A 53 4.99 -13.86 -15.53
C ALA A 53 5.70 -14.35 -16.80
N THR A 54 6.07 -13.43 -17.69
CA THR A 54 6.89 -13.71 -18.88
C THR A 54 7.98 -12.64 -18.99
N PRO A 55 9.08 -12.90 -19.71
CA PRO A 55 10.12 -11.90 -19.94
C PRO A 55 9.62 -10.60 -20.59
N PHE A 56 8.43 -10.59 -21.19
CA PHE A 56 7.84 -9.41 -21.84
C PHE A 56 7.05 -8.52 -20.88
N VAL A 57 6.36 -9.10 -19.90
CA VAL A 57 5.43 -8.38 -19.00
C VAL A 57 5.93 -8.31 -17.55
N ASP A 58 7.09 -8.92 -17.27
CA ASP A 58 7.79 -8.90 -15.98
C ASP A 58 7.18 -9.83 -14.92
N SER A 59 7.85 -9.92 -13.77
CA SER A 59 7.40 -10.62 -12.57
C SER A 59 7.25 -9.63 -11.43
N ILE A 60 6.10 -9.65 -10.73
CA ILE A 60 5.88 -8.73 -9.60
C ILE A 60 6.81 -9.01 -8.40
N HIS A 61 7.32 -10.24 -8.28
CA HIS A 61 8.20 -10.66 -7.17
C HIS A 61 9.65 -10.25 -7.36
N ASP A 62 10.08 -10.05 -8.61
CA ASP A 62 11.42 -9.59 -8.97
C ASP A 62 11.31 -8.71 -10.23
N PRO A 63 10.77 -7.48 -10.08
CA PRO A 63 10.45 -6.65 -11.22
C PRO A 63 11.73 -6.05 -11.81
N SER A 64 11.97 -6.28 -13.11
CA SER A 64 13.15 -5.77 -13.83
C SER A 64 12.81 -4.97 -15.09
N GLY A 65 11.53 -4.78 -15.40
CA GLY A 65 11.04 -4.20 -16.65
C GLY A 65 9.80 -3.32 -16.44
N PRO A 66 8.70 -3.51 -17.19
CA PRO A 66 7.53 -2.64 -17.13
C PRO A 66 6.91 -2.46 -15.72
N LEU A 67 7.00 -3.46 -14.85
CA LEU A 67 6.50 -3.33 -13.47
C LEU A 67 7.44 -2.46 -12.62
N LEU A 68 8.75 -2.63 -12.77
CA LEU A 68 9.75 -1.78 -12.09
C LEU A 68 9.59 -0.32 -12.51
N GLU A 69 9.42 -0.08 -13.80
CA GLU A 69 9.19 1.26 -14.35
C GLU A 69 7.88 1.87 -13.84
N THR A 70 6.83 1.06 -13.71
CA THR A 70 5.56 1.51 -13.11
C THR A 70 5.74 1.92 -11.65
N ALA A 71 6.44 1.10 -10.85
CA ALA A 71 6.77 1.43 -9.46
C ALA A 71 7.62 2.71 -9.36
N ARG A 72 8.63 2.88 -10.22
CA ARG A 72 9.48 4.08 -10.28
C ARG A 72 8.67 5.35 -10.58
N ARG A 73 7.77 5.29 -11.56
CA ARG A 73 6.89 6.42 -11.90
C ARG A 73 5.98 6.79 -10.73
N ILE A 74 5.46 5.80 -10.01
CA ILE A 74 4.64 6.06 -8.83
C ILE A 74 5.48 6.69 -7.72
N SER A 75 6.72 6.23 -7.47
CA SER A 75 7.59 6.88 -6.47
C SER A 75 7.92 8.32 -6.84
N GLU A 76 8.18 8.60 -8.12
CA GLU A 76 8.41 9.97 -8.59
C GLU A 76 7.17 10.85 -8.50
N LEU A 77 5.99 10.29 -8.78
CA LEU A 77 4.73 11.01 -8.71
C LEU A 77 4.39 11.44 -7.27
N TYR A 78 4.69 10.59 -6.28
CA TYR A 78 4.46 10.87 -4.85
C TYR A 78 5.66 11.52 -4.15
N ASP A 79 6.75 11.78 -4.88
CA ASP A 79 8.01 12.32 -4.34
C ASP A 79 8.58 11.50 -3.16
N VAL A 80 8.61 10.17 -3.31
CA VAL A 80 9.11 9.23 -2.29
C VAL A 80 10.30 8.41 -2.80
N LYS A 81 11.09 7.83 -1.89
CA LYS A 81 12.30 7.08 -2.25
C LYS A 81 12.00 5.84 -3.09
N LYS A 82 10.95 5.08 -2.74
CA LYS A 82 10.59 3.84 -3.44
C LYS A 82 9.13 3.48 -3.24
N SER A 83 8.52 2.92 -4.27
CA SER A 83 7.14 2.39 -4.22
C SER A 83 7.12 0.91 -4.59
N PHE A 84 6.27 0.14 -3.94
CA PHE A 84 6.04 -1.28 -4.19
C PHE A 84 4.59 -1.50 -4.61
N LEU A 85 4.39 -2.16 -5.75
CA LEU A 85 3.06 -2.53 -6.24
C LEU A 85 2.51 -3.70 -5.43
N LEU A 86 1.25 -3.61 -5.02
CA LEU A 86 0.57 -4.62 -4.23
C LEU A 86 -0.72 -5.06 -4.93
N VAL A 87 -0.88 -6.37 -5.14
CA VAL A 87 -2.03 -6.98 -5.83
C VAL A 87 -2.99 -7.72 -4.87
N ASN A 88 -2.72 -7.68 -3.56
CA ASN A 88 -3.51 -8.34 -2.52
C ASN A 88 -4.07 -7.34 -1.48
N GLY A 89 -4.21 -6.07 -1.89
CA GLY A 89 -4.67 -4.99 -1.04
C GLY A 89 -3.62 -4.49 -0.04
N SER A 90 -3.95 -3.37 0.61
CA SER A 90 -3.15 -2.74 1.67
C SER A 90 -2.97 -3.64 2.90
N THR A 91 -3.81 -4.67 3.06
CA THR A 91 -3.57 -5.75 4.04
C THR A 91 -2.16 -6.31 3.87
N THR A 92 -1.75 -6.68 2.65
CA THR A 92 -0.40 -7.19 2.39
C THR A 92 0.66 -6.12 2.60
N GLY A 93 0.36 -4.84 2.33
CA GLY A 93 1.25 -3.72 2.65
C GLY A 93 1.55 -3.62 4.15
N ASN A 94 0.51 -3.68 4.99
CA ASN A 94 0.65 -3.67 6.44
C ASN A 94 1.43 -4.89 6.96
N LEU A 95 1.15 -6.09 6.42
CA LEU A 95 1.91 -7.29 6.76
C LEU A 95 3.39 -7.15 6.36
N ALA A 96 3.65 -6.72 5.13
CA ALA A 96 5.00 -6.55 4.59
C ALA A 96 5.79 -5.51 5.39
N ALA A 97 5.17 -4.39 5.76
CA ALA A 97 5.81 -3.37 6.60
C ALA A 97 6.29 -3.96 7.93
N PHE A 98 5.43 -4.70 8.65
CA PHE A 98 5.82 -5.26 9.95
C PHE A 98 6.87 -6.35 9.83
N ILE A 99 6.69 -7.29 8.89
CA ILE A 99 7.63 -8.41 8.67
C ILE A 99 9.01 -7.90 8.22
N SER A 100 9.07 -6.77 7.52
CA SER A 100 10.33 -6.22 7.01
C SER A 100 11.04 -5.29 7.99
N LEU A 101 10.28 -4.53 8.80
CA LEU A 101 10.84 -3.47 9.65
C LEU A 101 11.15 -3.94 11.08
N PHE A 102 10.55 -5.04 11.54
CA PHE A 102 10.65 -5.51 12.91
C PHE A 102 11.02 -6.99 12.99
N ARG A 103 11.47 -7.42 14.16
CA ARG A 103 11.81 -8.81 14.48
C ARG A 103 10.83 -9.39 15.51
N ASP A 104 10.82 -10.71 15.60
CA ASP A 104 10.12 -11.42 16.67
C ASP A 104 10.57 -10.88 18.04
N GLY A 105 9.60 -10.56 18.89
CA GLY A 105 9.82 -9.95 20.20
C GLY A 105 10.00 -8.42 20.22
N ASP A 106 10.11 -7.74 19.08
CA ASP A 106 10.09 -6.27 19.06
C ASP A 106 8.71 -5.74 19.46
N SER A 107 8.68 -4.58 20.10
CA SER A 107 7.44 -3.88 20.44
C SER A 107 7.17 -2.71 19.50
N VAL A 108 5.91 -2.48 19.13
CA VAL A 108 5.49 -1.33 18.30
C VAL A 108 4.32 -0.64 18.97
N LEU A 109 4.35 0.69 18.99
CA LEU A 109 3.27 1.51 19.51
C LEU A 109 2.18 1.68 18.43
N ILE A 110 0.98 1.16 18.66
CA ILE A 110 -0.06 1.05 17.62
C ILE A 110 -1.35 1.73 18.10
N SER A 111 -1.92 2.59 17.26
CA SER A 111 -3.25 3.15 17.52
C SER A 111 -4.33 2.07 17.55
N ARG A 112 -5.22 2.13 18.54
CA ARG A 112 -6.34 1.18 18.68
C ARG A 112 -7.39 1.30 17.56
N ASN A 113 -7.33 2.35 16.74
CA ASN A 113 -8.15 2.51 15.53
C ASN A 113 -7.63 1.70 14.33
N SER A 114 -6.54 0.96 14.49
CA SER A 114 -5.90 0.22 13.41
C SER A 114 -6.79 -0.89 12.82
N HIS A 115 -6.70 -1.08 11.50
CA HIS A 115 -7.39 -2.16 10.80
C HIS A 115 -6.91 -3.55 11.25
N LYS A 116 -7.77 -4.57 11.15
CA LYS A 116 -7.46 -5.97 11.54
C LYS A 116 -6.20 -6.55 10.87
N SER A 117 -5.79 -6.02 9.71
CA SER A 117 -4.54 -6.40 9.05
C SER A 117 -3.32 -6.14 9.91
N VAL A 118 -3.32 -5.09 10.73
CA VAL A 118 -2.21 -4.72 11.62
C VAL A 118 -2.11 -5.72 12.78
N ILE A 119 -3.25 -6.20 13.28
CA ILE A 119 -3.28 -7.29 14.26
C ILE A 119 -2.71 -8.56 13.65
N GLY A 120 -3.13 -8.89 12.42
CA GLY A 120 -2.54 -10.00 11.65
C GLY A 120 -1.03 -9.83 11.42
N ALA A 121 -0.58 -8.61 11.20
CA ALA A 121 0.83 -8.27 11.03
C ALA A 121 1.62 -8.58 12.30
N CYS A 122 1.14 -8.14 13.46
CA CYS A 122 1.74 -8.44 14.76
C CYS A 122 1.85 -9.95 15.01
N ILE A 123 0.78 -10.70 14.71
CA ILE A 123 0.76 -12.16 14.87
C ILE A 123 1.80 -12.83 13.98
N LEU A 124 1.88 -12.43 12.70
CA LEU A 124 2.79 -13.06 11.74
C LEU A 124 4.25 -12.67 11.95
N SER A 125 4.52 -11.45 12.42
CA SER A 125 5.89 -10.96 12.66
C SER A 125 6.41 -11.23 14.08
N GLY A 126 5.56 -11.69 15.01
CA GLY A 126 5.92 -11.85 16.42
C GLY A 126 6.10 -10.52 17.16
N VAL A 127 5.57 -9.41 16.61
CA VAL A 127 5.66 -8.09 17.21
C VAL A 127 4.65 -7.95 18.35
N TYR A 128 5.10 -7.44 19.49
CA TYR A 128 4.24 -7.12 20.63
C TYR A 128 3.60 -5.73 20.47
N PRO A 129 2.27 -5.62 20.36
CA PRO A 129 1.62 -4.34 20.19
C PRO A 129 1.44 -3.62 21.54
N VAL A 130 1.97 -2.41 21.65
CA VAL A 130 1.63 -1.47 22.73
C VAL A 130 0.50 -0.56 22.24
N TRP A 131 -0.69 -0.67 22.82
CA TRP A 131 -1.88 0.00 22.30
C TRP A 131 -2.02 1.43 22.80
N MET A 132 -2.16 2.37 21.88
CA MET A 132 -2.58 3.74 22.18
C MET A 132 -4.09 3.88 21.99
N ASN A 133 -4.78 4.44 22.98
CA ASN A 133 -6.20 4.71 22.86
C ASN A 133 -6.43 6.08 22.21
N PRO A 134 -7.02 6.14 20.99
CA PRO A 134 -7.38 7.39 20.35
C PRO A 134 -8.54 8.07 21.08
N ARG A 135 -8.71 9.36 20.84
CA ARG A 135 -9.86 10.11 21.36
C ARG A 135 -11.15 9.62 20.68
N VAL A 136 -12.22 9.47 21.46
CA VAL A 136 -13.56 9.21 20.94
C VAL A 136 -14.43 10.43 21.20
N LEU A 137 -15.10 10.93 20.15
CA LEU A 137 -16.02 12.06 20.26
C LEU A 137 -17.33 11.63 20.92
N LYS A 138 -18.12 12.59 21.43
CA LYS A 138 -19.39 12.32 22.12
C LYS A 138 -20.40 11.52 21.28
N ASN A 139 -20.32 11.60 19.97
CA ASN A 139 -21.18 10.89 19.02
C ASN A 139 -20.63 9.51 18.60
N GLY A 140 -19.57 9.01 19.25
CA GLY A 140 -18.99 7.69 18.99
C GLY A 140 -17.96 7.63 17.86
N ILE A 141 -17.67 8.75 17.19
CA ILE A 141 -16.62 8.80 16.16
C ILE A 141 -15.26 8.64 16.83
N THR A 142 -14.51 7.63 16.40
CA THR A 142 -13.13 7.39 16.84
C THR A 142 -12.18 8.24 15.99
N CYS A 143 -11.45 9.13 16.64
CA CYS A 143 -10.39 9.94 16.03
C CYS A 143 -9.10 9.10 15.88
N GLU A 144 -8.00 9.78 15.57
CA GLU A 144 -6.66 9.24 15.73
C GLU A 144 -5.99 9.87 16.98
N VAL A 145 -4.86 9.31 17.41
CA VAL A 145 -3.98 9.87 18.44
C VAL A 145 -3.30 11.15 17.94
N ASN A 146 -3.00 12.05 18.87
CA ASN A 146 -2.21 13.26 18.60
C ASN A 146 -0.75 13.10 19.07
N SER A 147 0.08 14.09 18.75
CA SER A 147 1.51 14.10 19.07
C SER A 147 1.79 14.05 20.57
N GLU A 148 0.99 14.71 21.42
CA GLU A 148 1.18 14.66 22.88
C GLU A 148 0.86 13.28 23.46
N GLN A 149 -0.13 12.58 22.91
CA GLN A 149 -0.38 11.18 23.27
C GLN A 149 0.82 10.33 22.87
N VAL A 150 1.30 10.44 21.63
CA VAL A 150 2.45 9.67 21.14
C VAL A 150 3.70 9.92 22.00
N ASP A 151 4.04 11.17 22.33
CA ASP A 151 5.22 11.52 23.14
C ASP A 151 5.15 10.91 24.56
N ARG A 152 3.97 10.94 25.17
CA ARG A 152 3.76 10.31 26.50
C ARG A 152 3.94 8.80 26.46
N TYR A 153 3.38 8.13 25.46
CA TYR A 153 3.54 6.69 25.29
C TYR A 153 4.99 6.32 24.98
N LEU A 154 5.66 7.01 24.06
CA LEU A 154 7.07 6.76 23.76
C LEU A 154 8.00 6.99 24.96
N SER A 155 7.66 7.95 25.82
CA SER A 155 8.39 8.18 27.08
C SER A 155 8.17 7.05 28.10
N SER A 156 6.99 6.42 28.08
CA SER A 156 6.63 5.34 29.01
C SER A 156 7.10 3.96 28.52
N PHE A 157 7.24 3.79 27.21
CA PHE A 157 7.63 2.56 26.53
C PHE A 157 8.82 2.83 25.60
N PRO A 158 10.00 3.23 26.13
CA PRO A 158 11.15 3.62 25.33
C PRO A 158 11.73 2.46 24.50
N GLU A 159 11.39 1.20 24.81
CA GLU A 159 11.81 0.00 24.11
C GLU A 159 11.15 -0.20 22.74
N VAL A 160 9.97 0.40 22.49
CA VAL A 160 9.25 0.25 21.22
C VAL A 160 10.11 0.71 20.05
N LYS A 161 9.97 0.08 18.88
CA LYS A 161 10.80 0.35 17.70
C LYS A 161 10.17 1.34 16.72
N GLY A 162 8.85 1.47 16.76
CA GLY A 162 8.11 2.36 15.88
C GLY A 162 6.73 2.71 16.40
N VAL A 163 6.08 3.60 15.67
CA VAL A 163 4.72 4.07 15.87
C VAL A 163 3.91 3.78 14.62
N PHE A 164 2.71 3.24 14.80
CA PHE A 164 1.75 2.97 13.74
C PHE A 164 0.45 3.73 13.98
N VAL A 165 0.03 4.54 13.00
CA VAL A 165 -1.22 5.30 13.03
C VAL A 165 -1.98 5.14 11.71
N THR A 166 -3.29 5.40 11.73
CA THR A 166 -4.16 5.40 10.55
C THR A 166 -4.65 6.82 10.29
N SER A 167 -4.20 7.41 9.18
CA SER A 167 -4.61 8.75 8.77
C SER A 167 -4.76 8.81 7.25
N PRO A 168 -5.92 9.19 6.72
CA PRO A 168 -7.14 9.55 7.46
C PRO A 168 -7.84 8.33 8.08
N THR A 169 -8.62 8.58 9.14
CA THR A 169 -9.54 7.57 9.68
C THR A 169 -10.70 7.29 8.71
N TYR A 170 -11.46 6.21 8.95
CA TYR A 170 -12.65 5.88 8.15
C TYR A 170 -13.66 7.04 8.05
N HIS A 171 -13.75 7.88 9.09
CA HIS A 171 -14.64 9.03 9.13
C HIS A 171 -14.04 10.31 8.51
N GLY A 172 -12.87 10.21 7.85
CA GLY A 172 -12.21 11.34 7.20
C GLY A 172 -11.44 12.27 8.15
N ILE A 173 -11.13 11.81 9.37
CA ILE A 173 -10.31 12.60 10.30
C ILE A 173 -8.85 12.44 9.89
N ILE A 174 -8.22 13.54 9.48
CA ILE A 174 -6.79 13.62 9.19
C ILE A 174 -6.10 14.08 10.48
N THR A 175 -5.10 13.33 10.93
CA THR A 175 -4.29 13.69 12.10
C THR A 175 -3.10 14.55 11.68
N ASP A 176 -2.58 15.36 12.61
CA ASP A 176 -1.36 16.13 12.37
C ASP A 176 -0.15 15.19 12.39
N LEU A 177 0.22 14.72 11.20
CA LEU A 177 1.34 13.80 11.01
C LEU A 177 2.69 14.50 11.11
N GLU A 178 2.77 15.81 10.88
CA GLU A 178 4.01 16.54 10.97
C GLU A 178 4.53 16.53 12.42
N ASP A 179 3.65 16.84 13.36
CA ASP A 179 4.00 16.88 14.78
C ASP A 179 4.24 15.47 15.34
N ILE A 180 3.47 14.46 14.89
CA ILE A 180 3.76 13.07 15.25
C ILE A 180 5.14 12.64 14.71
N ALA A 181 5.50 13.03 13.48
CA ALA A 181 6.81 12.73 12.91
C ALA A 181 7.94 13.42 13.67
N LYS A 182 7.77 14.68 14.11
CA LYS A 182 8.74 15.38 14.98
C LYS A 182 8.96 14.61 16.29
N VAL A 183 7.89 14.13 16.92
CA VAL A 183 7.97 13.31 18.14
C VAL A 183 8.69 11.98 17.87
N CYS A 184 8.34 11.27 16.80
CA CYS A 184 9.00 10.01 16.45
C CYS A 184 10.50 10.21 16.20
N ARG A 185 10.90 11.27 15.50
CA ARG A 185 12.31 11.63 15.27
C ARG A 185 13.05 11.96 16.56
N LYS A 186 12.44 12.74 17.47
CA LYS A 186 12.99 13.05 18.81
C LYS A 186 13.33 11.77 19.58
N HIS A 187 12.47 10.74 19.50
CA HIS A 187 12.66 9.44 20.15
C HIS A 187 13.41 8.40 19.29
N LYS A 188 13.85 8.78 18.08
CA LYS A 188 14.52 7.91 17.09
C LYS A 188 13.72 6.64 16.78
N LYS A 189 12.41 6.79 16.56
CA LYS A 189 11.46 5.71 16.24
C LYS A 189 10.95 5.86 14.82
N LEU A 190 10.65 4.73 14.18
CA LEU A 190 10.00 4.71 12.87
C LEU A 190 8.54 5.18 12.98
N LEU A 191 8.05 5.90 11.98
CA LEU A 191 6.64 6.23 11.80
C LEU A 191 6.09 5.49 10.58
N ILE A 192 5.10 4.63 10.81
CA ILE A 192 4.37 3.91 9.77
C ILE A 192 2.93 4.45 9.75
N VAL A 193 2.45 4.83 8.57
CA VAL A 193 1.09 5.37 8.41
C VAL A 193 0.29 4.50 7.44
N ASP A 194 -0.83 3.99 7.92
CA ASP A 194 -1.88 3.43 7.06
C ASP A 194 -2.72 4.59 6.52
N GLU A 195 -2.36 5.05 5.31
CA GLU A 195 -3.11 6.04 4.53
C GLU A 195 -3.99 5.34 3.49
N ALA A 196 -4.61 4.21 3.86
CA ALA A 196 -5.50 3.48 2.97
C ALA A 196 -6.62 4.33 2.38
N TRP A 197 -7.14 5.30 3.15
CA TRP A 197 -8.21 6.21 2.75
C TRP A 197 -7.69 7.58 2.28
N GLY A 198 -6.39 7.79 2.15
CA GLY A 198 -5.80 9.06 1.73
C GLY A 198 -4.91 9.06 0.48
N PRO A 199 -4.92 8.06 -0.44
CA PRO A 199 -3.97 8.05 -1.55
C PRO A 199 -4.11 9.24 -2.51
N HIS A 200 -5.26 9.94 -2.48
CA HIS A 200 -5.54 11.13 -3.28
C HIS A 200 -5.03 12.42 -2.62
N LEU A 201 -4.71 12.42 -1.32
CA LEU A 201 -4.38 13.64 -0.56
C LEU A 201 -3.13 14.33 -1.07
N PHE A 202 -2.14 13.58 -1.57
CA PHE A 202 -0.92 14.14 -2.17
C PHE A 202 -1.20 14.99 -3.42
N PHE A 203 -2.35 14.78 -4.08
CA PHE A 203 -2.78 15.53 -5.25
C PHE A 203 -3.78 16.64 -4.93
N SER A 204 -4.11 16.83 -3.66
CA SER A 204 -4.95 17.95 -3.23
C SER A 204 -4.17 19.27 -3.28
N GLU A 205 -4.89 20.40 -3.19
CA GLU A 205 -4.26 21.74 -3.10
C GLU A 205 -3.33 21.84 -1.89
N ASP A 206 -3.69 21.19 -0.79
CA ASP A 206 -2.89 21.10 0.42
C ASP A 206 -2.20 19.74 0.53
N LYS A 207 -1.00 19.64 -0.05
CA LYS A 207 -0.21 18.40 -0.01
C LYS A 207 0.22 18.01 1.40
N THR A 208 0.20 18.93 2.37
CA THR A 208 0.54 18.66 3.77
C THR A 208 -0.42 17.68 4.44
N LEU A 209 -1.54 17.38 3.80
CA LEU A 209 -2.48 16.37 4.27
C LEU A 209 -1.99 14.93 4.06
N SER A 210 -1.04 14.70 3.14
CA SER A 210 -0.59 13.36 2.81
C SER A 210 0.52 12.86 3.73
N ALA A 211 0.39 11.61 4.17
CA ALA A 211 1.35 10.95 5.05
C ALA A 211 2.73 10.76 4.42
N VAL A 212 2.85 10.74 3.09
CA VAL A 212 4.13 10.52 2.39
C VAL A 212 5.16 11.60 2.67
N ASN A 213 4.74 12.78 3.13
CA ASN A 213 5.64 13.87 3.48
C ASN A 213 6.30 13.70 4.87
N TYR A 214 5.80 12.79 5.72
CA TYR A 214 6.14 12.78 7.14
C TYR A 214 6.58 11.41 7.68
N ALA A 215 5.96 10.34 7.18
CA ALA A 215 6.21 8.98 7.64
C ALA A 215 7.48 8.38 7.01
N ASP A 216 7.99 7.29 7.59
CA ASP A 216 9.06 6.48 6.97
C ASP A 216 8.49 5.43 6.01
N CYS A 217 7.25 4.98 6.26
CA CYS A 217 6.52 4.01 5.43
C CYS A 217 5.04 4.36 5.38
N VAL A 218 4.46 4.38 4.17
CA VAL A 218 3.04 4.69 3.95
C VAL A 218 2.37 3.59 3.13
N ILE A 219 1.20 3.14 3.58
CA ILE A 219 0.41 2.11 2.90
C ILE A 219 -0.84 2.75 2.30
N HIS A 220 -1.00 2.65 0.98
CA HIS A 220 -2.12 3.22 0.23
C HIS A 220 -3.04 2.13 -0.35
N SER A 221 -4.35 2.30 -0.20
CA SER A 221 -5.33 1.47 -0.89
C SER A 221 -5.84 2.21 -2.12
N PHE A 222 -5.11 2.13 -3.23
CA PHE A 222 -5.51 2.82 -4.46
C PHE A 222 -6.94 2.44 -4.87
N HIS A 223 -7.32 1.17 -4.80
CA HIS A 223 -8.66 0.72 -5.18
C HIS A 223 -9.83 1.33 -4.39
N LYS A 224 -9.56 2.00 -3.26
CA LYS A 224 -10.62 2.68 -2.49
C LYS A 224 -11.00 4.02 -3.09
N LEU A 225 -10.01 4.81 -3.54
CA LEU A 225 -10.21 6.23 -3.90
C LEU A 225 -9.47 6.68 -5.17
N LEU A 226 -8.74 5.77 -5.83
CA LEU A 226 -8.05 5.97 -7.11
C LEU A 226 -8.52 4.91 -8.12
N PRO A 227 -8.38 5.16 -9.44
CA PRO A 227 -8.97 4.33 -10.49
C PRO A 227 -8.17 3.05 -10.76
N VAL A 228 -8.17 2.10 -9.81
CA VAL A 228 -7.61 0.75 -9.99
C VAL A 228 -8.62 -0.30 -9.53
N PHE A 229 -8.49 -1.53 -10.03
CA PHE A 229 -9.33 -2.64 -9.59
C PHE A 229 -9.09 -2.97 -8.10
N SER A 230 -10.11 -3.55 -7.46
CA SER A 230 -10.02 -4.10 -6.11
C SER A 230 -8.73 -4.90 -5.90
N GLN A 231 -8.17 -4.78 -4.69
CA GLN A 231 -6.84 -5.29 -4.30
C GLN A 231 -5.63 -4.51 -4.87
N GLY A 232 -5.82 -3.63 -5.85
CA GLY A 232 -4.77 -2.69 -6.29
C GLY A 232 -4.39 -1.72 -5.16
N SER A 233 -3.12 -1.74 -4.76
CA SER A 233 -2.58 -0.93 -3.68
C SER A 233 -1.08 -0.67 -3.87
N VAL A 234 -0.53 0.26 -3.09
CA VAL A 234 0.89 0.62 -3.13
C VAL A 234 1.39 0.81 -1.71
N MET A 235 2.64 0.41 -1.47
CA MET A 235 3.39 0.76 -0.27
C MET A 235 4.56 1.66 -0.66
N HIS A 236 4.74 2.75 0.06
CA HIS A 236 5.79 3.75 -0.16
C HIS A 236 6.82 3.68 0.97
N ILE A 237 8.10 3.80 0.60
CA ILE A 237 9.19 4.13 1.50
C ILE A 237 9.55 5.58 1.23
N CYS A 238 9.43 6.41 2.25
CA CYS A 238 9.54 7.87 2.17
C CYS A 238 10.91 8.33 2.68
#